data_AF-A0AA43U0G2-F1
#
_entry.id   AF-A0AA43U0G2-F1
#
_cell.length_a   1.000
_cell.length_b   1.000
_cell.length_c   1.000
_cell.angle_alpha   90.00
_cell.angle_beta   90.00
_cell.angle_gamma   90.00
#
_symmetry.space_group_name_H-M   'P 1'
#
loop_
_entity.id
_entity.type
_entity.pdbx_description
1 polymer ?
#
loop_
_entity_poly.entity_id
_entity_poly.type
_entity_poly.pdbx_seq_one_letter_code
_entity_poly.pdbx_strand_id
1 'polypeptide(L)'
;MSRINLVKKVAVLVTLLTLIYASLHLSRQVDLVAQTANVIAHGQDARQMGSTSIFAGTRAFHRSSDGDRIDSGVTNRTLGFEKILLINLPHRSDKLDAFALAAGLTGFQFDVLPAIKGEEVSEQTLPAPFPLELLPGDMKNAKGEIMSDEARHEREERTRMGRIGCRRSHLNAARKIVQEGLGSALIFEDDADWDINLKAQLEHFAEGRRQLAASTEANDATMGAAIAQGLRERSSGSPYGDDWDMLWLGHCGLSPRDEDKRRFVISNDATVPPFAHRFNVAPTPRDIVEQDEHTRMIFEASSGTCLFAYALSQQGARKMLYHLGLHGEATMVDTKMAEMCGNPQYKFRSFGVFPQLVDSMRVGATNEESDISGLDPGLVGKRPNPHRYTFNIKHSVRLNAERLLVGEQAISQWPDEEKQLDGDVVTQLLAG
;
A
#
# COMPACT_ATOMS: atom_id res chain seq x y z
N MET A 1 -44.52 -49.07 -20.23
CA MET A 1 -43.79 -49.30 -18.96
C MET A 1 -42.25 -49.48 -19.13
N SER A 2 -41.58 -48.78 -20.08
CA SER A 2 -40.13 -49.00 -20.35
C SER A 2 -39.21 -47.81 -19.96
N ARG A 3 -39.68 -46.55 -20.05
CA ARG A 3 -38.81 -45.37 -19.81
C ARG A 3 -38.57 -45.02 -18.32
N ILE A 4 -39.53 -45.29 -17.43
CA ILE A 4 -39.39 -45.02 -15.98
C ILE A 4 -38.36 -45.94 -15.32
N ASN A 5 -38.21 -47.17 -15.80
CA ASN A 5 -37.23 -48.12 -15.30
C ASN A 5 -35.79 -47.78 -15.72
N LEU A 6 -35.61 -47.09 -16.85
CA LEU A 6 -34.29 -46.65 -17.30
C LEU A 6 -33.77 -45.47 -16.48
N VAL A 7 -34.62 -44.48 -16.19
CA VAL A 7 -34.26 -43.31 -15.37
C VAL A 7 -33.89 -43.73 -13.95
N LYS A 8 -34.63 -44.68 -13.35
CA LYS A 8 -34.30 -45.21 -12.01
C LYS A 8 -32.97 -45.97 -12.00
N LYS A 9 -32.65 -46.73 -13.05
CA LYS A 9 -31.37 -47.45 -13.16
C LYS A 9 -30.18 -46.50 -13.34
N VAL A 10 -30.35 -45.43 -14.12
CA VAL A 10 -29.30 -44.40 -14.29
C VAL A 10 -29.07 -43.63 -12.99
N ALA A 11 -30.14 -43.25 -12.27
CA ALA A 11 -30.00 -42.58 -10.98
C ALA A 11 -29.23 -43.43 -9.95
N VAL A 12 -29.56 -44.73 -9.85
CA VAL A 12 -28.84 -45.67 -8.97
C VAL A 12 -27.36 -45.80 -9.35
N LEU A 13 -27.05 -45.84 -10.65
CA LEU A 13 -25.67 -45.94 -11.14
C LEU A 13 -24.86 -44.66 -10.83
N VAL A 14 -25.46 -43.48 -10.98
CA VAL A 14 -24.80 -42.19 -10.65
C VAL A 14 -24.52 -42.12 -9.15
N THR A 15 -25.48 -42.50 -8.29
CA THR A 15 -25.28 -42.52 -6.83
C THR A 15 -24.15 -43.49 -6.42
N LEU A 16 -24.10 -44.68 -7.03
CA LEU A 16 -23.02 -45.65 -6.81
C LEU A 16 -21.64 -45.11 -7.22
N LEU A 17 -21.55 -44.45 -8.38
CA LEU A 17 -20.31 -43.83 -8.85
C LEU A 17 -19.86 -42.68 -7.94
N THR A 18 -20.78 -41.85 -7.44
CA THR A 18 -20.45 -40.79 -6.49
C THR A 18 -19.96 -41.34 -5.14
N LEU A 19 -20.54 -42.45 -4.66
CA LEU A 19 -20.10 -43.09 -3.42
C LEU A 19 -18.72 -43.74 -3.58
N ILE A 20 -18.44 -44.39 -4.72
CA ILE A 20 -17.11 -44.95 -5.03
C ILE A 20 -16.07 -43.83 -5.14
N TYR A 21 -16.40 -42.72 -5.81
CA TYR A 21 -15.51 -41.56 -5.90
C TYR A 21 -15.20 -40.96 -4.53
N ALA A 22 -16.21 -40.76 -3.68
CA ALA A 22 -16.03 -40.27 -2.31
C ALA A 22 -15.18 -41.23 -1.46
N SER A 23 -15.36 -42.55 -1.62
CA SER A 23 -14.60 -43.58 -0.91
C SER A 23 -13.11 -43.57 -1.30
N LEU A 24 -12.83 -43.47 -2.60
CA LEU A 24 -11.46 -43.36 -3.12
C LEU A 24 -10.79 -42.05 -2.70
N HIS A 25 -11.56 -40.96 -2.60
CA HIS A 25 -11.03 -39.67 -2.16
C HIS A 25 -10.72 -39.64 -0.66
N LEU A 26 -11.53 -40.35 0.14
CA LEU A 26 -11.32 -40.50 1.59
C LEU A 26 -10.11 -41.40 1.90
N SER A 27 -9.90 -42.48 1.14
CA SER A 27 -8.66 -43.29 1.26
C SER A 27 -7.39 -42.49 0.97
N ARG A 28 -7.40 -41.61 -0.05
CA ARG A 28 -6.25 -40.73 -0.35
C ARG A 28 -5.97 -39.71 0.76
N GLN A 29 -6.98 -39.23 1.47
CA GLN A 29 -6.82 -38.31 2.60
C GLN A 29 -6.20 -39.02 3.82
N VAL A 30 -6.59 -40.28 4.06
CA VAL A 30 -6.03 -41.08 5.17
C VAL A 30 -4.55 -41.46 4.92
N ASP A 31 -4.17 -41.76 3.68
CA ASP A 31 -2.76 -42.02 3.32
C ASP A 31 -1.87 -40.77 3.46
N LEU A 32 -2.40 -39.58 3.17
CA LEU A 32 -1.67 -38.31 3.31
C LEU A 32 -1.42 -37.96 4.78
N VAL A 33 -2.43 -38.17 5.64
CA VAL A 33 -2.31 -37.95 7.09
C VAL A 33 -1.31 -38.93 7.72
N ALA A 34 -1.29 -40.19 7.28
CA ALA A 34 -0.32 -41.20 7.74
C ALA A 34 1.13 -40.87 7.32
N GLN A 35 1.35 -40.25 6.16
CA GLN A 35 2.69 -39.80 5.73
C GLN A 35 3.18 -38.58 6.52
N THR A 36 2.31 -37.64 6.90
CA THR A 36 2.68 -36.51 7.78
C THR A 36 2.97 -36.94 9.22
N ALA A 37 2.32 -37.99 9.74
CA ALA A 37 2.55 -38.46 11.10
C ALA A 37 3.94 -39.14 11.28
N ASN A 38 4.47 -39.79 10.24
CA ASN A 38 5.79 -40.44 10.29
C ASN A 38 6.97 -39.46 10.23
N VAL A 39 6.80 -38.25 9.68
CA VAL A 39 7.85 -37.22 9.65
C VAL A 39 8.00 -36.52 11.01
N ILE A 40 6.95 -36.49 11.83
CA ILE A 40 6.95 -35.84 13.15
C ILE A 40 7.57 -36.73 14.23
N ALA A 41 7.61 -38.06 14.06
CA ALA A 41 8.07 -39.01 15.07
C ALA A 41 9.60 -39.26 15.14
N HIS A 42 10.41 -38.69 14.24
CA HIS A 42 11.87 -38.92 14.19
C HIS A 42 12.74 -37.66 14.32
N GLY A 43 12.18 -36.53 14.77
CA GLY A 43 12.88 -35.25 14.92
C GLY A 43 13.31 -34.86 16.34
N GLN A 44 13.28 -35.77 17.33
CA GLN A 44 13.67 -35.47 18.70
C GLN A 44 14.93 -36.24 19.11
N ASP A 45 16.10 -35.70 18.77
CA ASP A 45 17.33 -35.83 19.55
C ASP A 45 18.45 -34.97 18.95
N ALA A 46 18.55 -33.70 19.40
CA ALA A 46 19.79 -32.91 19.37
C ALA A 46 19.59 -31.60 20.17
N ARG A 47 19.92 -31.63 21.47
CA ARG A 47 20.17 -30.42 22.27
C ARG A 47 21.67 -30.15 22.28
N GLN A 48 22.12 -29.09 21.59
CA GLN A 48 23.11 -28.09 22.04
C GLN A 48 23.71 -27.32 20.84
N MET A 49 23.82 -26.00 21.02
CA MET A 49 24.54 -24.99 20.23
C MET A 49 23.81 -24.31 19.06
N GLY A 50 23.69 -22.98 19.17
CA GLY A 50 23.54 -22.03 18.06
C GLY A 50 22.10 -21.63 17.70
N SER A 51 21.71 -20.41 18.08
CA SER A 51 20.46 -19.78 17.62
C SER A 51 20.55 -19.46 16.13
N THR A 52 19.94 -20.30 15.29
CA THR A 52 19.55 -19.99 13.91
C THR A 52 18.11 -20.41 13.73
N SER A 53 17.21 -19.43 13.65
CA SER A 53 15.79 -19.62 13.36
C SER A 53 15.64 -20.14 11.93
N ILE A 54 15.14 -21.37 11.80
CA ILE A 54 14.76 -21.99 10.52
C ILE A 54 13.27 -21.72 10.31
N PHE A 55 12.93 -20.69 9.54
CA PHE A 55 11.63 -20.59 8.87
C PHE A 55 11.78 -21.16 7.46
N ALA A 56 11.17 -22.32 7.22
CA ALA A 56 11.08 -22.92 5.90
C ALA A 56 10.14 -22.08 5.01
N GLY A 57 10.70 -21.33 4.06
CA GLY A 57 9.96 -20.78 2.91
C GLY A 57 10.20 -19.30 2.56
N THR A 58 10.75 -18.48 3.47
CA THR A 58 10.94 -17.04 3.23
C THR A 58 12.42 -16.71 3.09
N ARG A 59 12.86 -16.27 1.90
CA ARG A 59 14.19 -15.64 1.75
C ARG A 59 14.09 -14.18 2.18
N ALA A 60 14.52 -13.89 3.40
CA ALA A 60 14.67 -12.54 3.92
C ALA A 60 16.11 -12.05 3.69
N PHE A 61 16.26 -10.95 2.96
CA PHE A 61 17.55 -10.27 2.82
C PHE A 61 17.78 -9.36 4.04
N HIS A 62 18.90 -9.56 4.75
CA HIS A 62 19.28 -8.76 5.92
C HIS A 62 20.44 -7.81 5.57
N ARG A 63 20.40 -6.58 6.07
CA ARG A 63 21.44 -5.57 5.85
C ARG A 63 22.63 -5.78 6.80
N SER A 64 23.83 -5.86 6.25
CA SER A 64 25.11 -5.67 6.98
C SER A 64 25.41 -4.16 7.08
N SER A 65 25.90 -3.71 8.23
CA SER A 65 26.00 -2.30 8.62
C SER A 65 27.17 -1.49 8.03
N ASP A 66 28.02 -2.07 7.18
CA ASP A 66 29.21 -1.35 6.66
C ASP A 66 29.33 -1.43 5.13
N GLY A 67 29.56 -0.25 4.51
CA GLY A 67 30.12 -0.14 3.16
C GLY A 67 29.44 0.86 2.23
N ASP A 68 30.12 2.00 2.02
CA ASP A 68 29.98 2.99 0.94
C ASP A 68 28.57 3.52 0.62
N ARG A 69 28.31 4.76 1.08
CA ARG A 69 27.08 5.50 0.75
C ARG A 69 27.16 6.00 -0.70
N ILE A 70 26.95 5.09 -1.66
CA ILE A 70 26.64 5.45 -3.04
C ILE A 70 25.47 6.43 -2.98
N ASP A 71 25.62 7.62 -3.57
CA ASP A 71 24.52 8.57 -3.71
C ASP A 71 23.35 7.83 -4.36
N SER A 72 22.33 7.58 -3.55
CA SER A 72 21.22 6.74 -3.93
C SER A 72 20.37 7.40 -5.00
N GLY A 73 20.59 8.67 -5.35
CA GLY A 73 19.75 9.46 -6.27
C GLY A 73 18.40 9.88 -5.67
N VAL A 74 18.00 9.28 -4.53
CA VAL A 74 16.75 9.54 -3.81
C VAL A 74 16.80 10.84 -3.03
N THR A 75 17.98 11.30 -2.60
CA THR A 75 18.08 12.47 -1.70
C THR A 75 17.89 13.82 -2.39
N ASN A 76 17.73 13.82 -3.72
CA ASN A 76 17.50 15.01 -4.53
C ASN A 76 16.13 15.67 -4.22
N ARG A 77 15.82 16.79 -4.90
CA ARG A 77 14.57 17.54 -4.67
C ARG A 77 13.32 16.87 -5.23
N THR A 78 13.47 15.81 -6.03
CA THR A 78 12.36 15.06 -6.64
C THR A 78 12.24 13.64 -6.08
N LEU A 79 12.96 13.34 -4.99
CA LEU A 79 12.99 12.04 -4.34
C LEU A 79 13.39 10.90 -5.29
N GLY A 80 14.19 11.18 -6.32
CA GLY A 80 14.58 10.18 -7.32
C GLY A 80 13.56 9.94 -8.45
N PHE A 81 12.46 10.68 -8.48
CA PHE A 81 11.50 10.69 -9.61
C PHE A 81 11.80 11.83 -10.57
N GLU A 82 11.22 11.82 -11.77
CA GLU A 82 11.35 12.97 -12.68
C GLU A 82 10.52 14.17 -12.18
N LYS A 83 9.31 13.89 -11.65
CA LYS A 83 8.46 14.89 -11.01
C LYS A 83 7.74 14.35 -9.78
N ILE A 84 7.37 15.25 -8.89
CA ILE A 84 6.40 15.01 -7.82
C ILE A 84 5.15 15.84 -8.15
N LEU A 85 3.98 15.22 -8.13
CA LEU A 85 2.68 15.84 -8.42
C LEU A 85 1.82 15.82 -7.15
N LEU A 86 1.24 16.97 -6.79
CA LEU A 86 0.28 17.08 -5.71
C LEU A 86 -1.13 17.22 -6.29
N ILE A 87 -2.01 16.25 -6.06
CA ILE A 87 -3.44 16.37 -6.38
C ILE A 87 -4.08 17.20 -5.29
N ASN A 88 -4.48 18.43 -5.61
CA ASN A 88 -5.06 19.36 -4.65
C ASN A 88 -6.26 20.10 -5.25
N LEU A 89 -7.36 20.18 -4.51
CA LEU A 89 -8.51 20.99 -4.90
C LEU A 89 -8.15 22.48 -4.83
N PRO A 90 -8.38 23.29 -5.89
CA PRO A 90 -7.93 24.69 -5.92
C PRO A 90 -8.40 25.57 -4.77
N HIS A 91 -9.54 25.24 -4.14
CA HIS A 91 -10.11 25.98 -3.02
C HIS A 91 -9.60 25.50 -1.64
N ARG A 92 -8.83 24.40 -1.58
CA ARG A 92 -8.20 23.88 -0.36
C ARG A 92 -6.80 24.48 -0.17
N SER A 93 -6.73 25.80 -0.12
CA SER A 93 -5.45 26.51 0.10
C SER A 93 -4.82 26.14 1.46
N ASP A 94 -5.66 25.82 2.46
CA ASP A 94 -5.23 25.30 3.76
C ASP A 94 -4.37 24.03 3.66
N LYS A 95 -4.79 23.08 2.81
CA LYS A 95 -4.05 21.85 2.57
C LYS A 95 -2.81 22.08 1.72
N LEU A 96 -2.91 22.93 0.69
CA LEU A 96 -1.78 23.31 -0.15
C LEU A 96 -0.66 23.97 0.68
N ASP A 97 -1.00 24.92 1.56
CA ASP A 97 -0.03 25.60 2.42
C ASP A 97 0.63 24.61 3.39
N ALA A 98 -0.15 23.70 3.98
CA ALA A 98 0.38 22.68 4.87
C ALA A 98 1.33 21.70 4.15
N PHE A 99 0.97 21.25 2.95
CA PHE A 99 1.81 20.38 2.13
C PHE A 99 3.08 21.11 1.68
N ALA A 100 2.96 22.37 1.25
CA ALA A 100 4.10 23.20 0.83
C ALA A 100 5.12 23.38 1.96
N LEU A 101 4.65 23.65 3.18
CA LEU A 101 5.51 23.74 4.35
C LEU A 101 6.18 22.40 4.65
N ALA A 102 5.43 21.31 4.70
CA ALA A 102 5.95 19.97 4.98
C ALA A 102 7.02 19.53 3.95
N ALA A 103 6.77 19.76 2.66
CA ALA A 103 7.71 19.47 1.58
C ALA A 103 8.98 20.34 1.69
N GLY A 104 8.83 21.61 2.04
CA GLY A 104 9.95 22.53 2.30
C GLY A 104 10.84 22.07 3.46
N LEU A 105 10.23 21.66 4.57
CA LEU A 105 10.93 21.17 5.77
C LEU A 105 11.66 19.84 5.53
N THR A 106 11.15 18.99 4.62
CA THR A 106 11.78 17.71 4.25
C THR A 106 12.60 17.77 2.96
N GLY A 107 12.70 18.96 2.36
CA GLY A 107 13.63 19.27 1.28
C GLY A 107 13.30 18.63 -0.08
N PHE A 108 12.03 18.54 -0.44
CA PHE A 108 11.60 18.18 -1.80
C PHE A 108 10.65 19.22 -2.41
N GLN A 109 10.51 19.18 -3.73
CA GLN A 109 9.66 20.08 -4.50
C GLN A 109 8.56 19.32 -5.23
N PHE A 110 7.48 19.99 -5.60
CA PHE A 110 6.35 19.38 -6.29
C PHE A 110 5.68 20.37 -7.25
N ASP A 111 4.99 19.82 -8.25
CA ASP A 111 4.08 20.56 -9.12
C ASP A 111 2.64 20.34 -8.60
N VAL A 112 1.88 21.41 -8.42
CA VAL A 112 0.45 21.29 -8.12
C VAL A 112 -0.28 20.81 -9.38
N LEU A 113 -1.03 19.72 -9.24
CA LEU A 113 -1.99 19.25 -10.22
C LEU A 113 -3.41 19.55 -9.70
N PRO A 114 -4.14 20.49 -10.32
CA PRO A 114 -5.51 20.80 -9.89
C PRO A 114 -6.41 19.57 -9.92
N ALA A 115 -6.96 19.22 -8.75
CA ALA A 115 -8.04 18.26 -8.64
C ALA A 115 -9.34 18.87 -9.16
N ILE A 116 -10.26 18.01 -9.62
CA ILE A 116 -11.53 18.39 -10.22
C ILE A 116 -12.66 17.84 -9.34
N LYS A 117 -13.69 18.64 -9.07
CA LYS A 117 -14.88 18.14 -8.36
C LYS A 117 -15.74 17.26 -9.26
N GLY A 118 -16.53 16.37 -8.66
CA GLY A 118 -17.42 15.48 -9.42
C GLY A 118 -18.35 16.22 -10.37
N GLU A 119 -18.89 17.35 -9.90
CA GLU A 119 -19.86 18.18 -10.61
C GLU A 119 -19.25 18.86 -11.86
N GLU A 120 -17.93 18.96 -11.94
CA GLU A 120 -17.20 19.52 -13.08
C GLU A 120 -16.88 18.46 -14.15
N VAL A 121 -17.12 17.18 -13.87
CA VAL A 121 -16.88 16.08 -14.80
C VAL A 121 -18.12 15.82 -15.64
N SER A 122 -18.01 16.00 -16.97
CA SER A 122 -19.10 15.70 -17.89
C SER A 122 -19.51 14.22 -17.81
N GLU A 123 -20.83 13.98 -17.68
CA GLU A 123 -21.41 12.63 -17.69
C GLU A 123 -21.04 11.83 -18.94
N GLN A 124 -20.82 12.51 -20.07
CA GLN A 124 -20.40 11.87 -21.33
C GLN A 124 -19.03 11.18 -21.24
N THR A 125 -18.22 11.54 -20.23
CA THR A 125 -16.89 10.98 -20.00
C THR A 125 -16.90 9.84 -18.99
N LEU A 126 -18.04 9.58 -18.35
CA LEU A 126 -18.17 8.53 -17.35
C LEU A 126 -18.48 7.19 -18.02
N PRO A 127 -17.83 6.11 -17.57
CA PRO A 127 -18.26 4.77 -17.97
C PRO A 127 -19.64 4.47 -17.40
N ALA A 128 -20.53 3.88 -18.21
CA ALA A 128 -21.91 3.61 -17.82
C ALA A 128 -22.08 2.14 -17.33
N PRO A 129 -22.74 1.89 -16.18
CA PRO A 129 -23.01 2.81 -15.06
C PRO A 129 -21.82 2.89 -14.07
N PHE A 130 -21.45 4.11 -13.65
CA PHE A 130 -20.48 4.31 -12.58
C PHE A 130 -21.04 3.79 -11.25
N PRO A 131 -20.33 2.92 -10.51
CA PRO A 131 -20.89 2.22 -9.37
C PRO A 131 -21.35 3.21 -8.30
N LEU A 132 -22.64 3.18 -8.02
CA LEU A 132 -23.18 3.61 -6.74
C LEU A 132 -22.79 2.54 -5.74
N GLU A 133 -21.98 2.88 -4.75
CA GLU A 133 -21.91 2.02 -3.57
C GLU A 133 -23.21 2.23 -2.81
N LEU A 134 -24.09 1.24 -2.91
CA LEU A 134 -25.30 1.18 -2.11
C LEU A 134 -24.87 1.08 -0.66
N LEU A 135 -25.09 2.16 0.09
CA LEU A 135 -24.79 2.18 1.50
C LEU A 135 -25.79 1.25 2.24
N PRO A 136 -25.38 0.58 3.34
CA PRO A 136 -26.27 -0.31 4.08
C PRO A 136 -27.58 0.39 4.50
N GLY A 137 -28.69 -0.36 4.50
CA GLY A 137 -30.05 0.16 4.70
C GLY A 137 -30.28 0.92 6.01
N ASP A 138 -29.52 0.62 7.07
CA ASP A 138 -29.68 1.22 8.41
C ASP A 138 -28.62 2.29 8.71
N MET A 139 -28.32 3.18 7.76
CA MET A 139 -27.39 4.28 8.03
C MET A 139 -27.93 5.18 9.12
N LYS A 140 -27.11 5.39 10.16
CA LYS A 140 -27.41 6.31 11.24
C LYS A 140 -26.77 7.67 10.99
N ASN A 141 -27.49 8.75 11.30
CA ASN A 141 -26.93 10.10 11.36
C ASN A 141 -25.97 10.24 12.56
N ALA A 142 -25.36 11.41 12.74
CA ALA A 142 -24.44 11.66 13.86
C ALA A 142 -25.05 11.50 15.27
N LYS A 143 -26.38 11.45 15.37
CA LYS A 143 -27.12 11.20 16.62
C LYS A 143 -27.44 9.72 16.84
N GLY A 144 -27.06 8.84 15.91
CA GLY A 144 -27.38 7.41 15.99
C GLY A 144 -28.78 7.06 15.50
N GLU A 145 -29.50 7.99 14.85
CA GLU A 145 -30.86 7.80 14.34
C GLU A 145 -30.81 7.37 12.88
N ILE A 146 -31.70 6.47 12.46
CA ILE A 146 -31.80 6.03 11.05
C ILE A 146 -32.06 7.25 10.16
N MET A 147 -31.25 7.43 9.12
CA MET A 147 -31.38 8.52 8.15
C MET A 147 -32.68 8.36 7.34
N SER A 148 -33.32 9.47 6.97
CA SER A 148 -34.45 9.43 6.02
C SER A 148 -33.97 8.99 4.63
N ASP A 149 -34.89 8.50 3.79
CA ASP A 149 -34.57 8.08 2.42
C ASP A 149 -33.99 9.24 1.60
N GLU A 150 -34.49 10.47 1.80
CA GLU A 150 -33.97 11.67 1.14
C GLU A 150 -32.54 11.97 1.57
N ALA A 151 -32.28 11.97 2.88
CA ALA A 151 -30.94 12.21 3.42
C ALA A 151 -29.94 11.12 3.00
N ARG A 152 -30.41 9.87 2.84
CA ARG A 152 -29.60 8.78 2.29
C ARG A 152 -29.26 9.04 0.84
N HIS A 153 -30.24 9.33 -0.01
CA HIS A 153 -30.03 9.59 -1.43
C HIS A 153 -29.08 10.77 -1.67
N GLU A 154 -29.25 11.87 -0.93
CA GLU A 154 -28.33 13.01 -1.02
C GLU A 154 -26.89 12.63 -0.65
N ARG A 155 -26.70 11.78 0.37
CA ARG A 155 -25.37 11.31 0.78
C ARG A 155 -24.74 10.36 -0.25
N GLU A 156 -25.54 9.47 -0.83
CA GLU A 156 -25.13 8.58 -1.91
C GLU A 156 -24.65 9.38 -3.12
N GLU A 157 -25.41 10.41 -3.52
CA GLU A 157 -25.04 11.24 -4.67
C GLU A 157 -23.81 12.11 -4.39
N ARG A 158 -23.69 12.71 -3.20
CA ARG A 158 -22.45 13.41 -2.81
C ARG A 158 -21.22 12.50 -2.84
N THR A 159 -21.36 11.28 -2.34
CA THR A 159 -20.27 10.29 -2.35
C THR A 159 -19.92 9.90 -3.78
N ARG A 160 -20.93 9.70 -4.64
CA ARG A 160 -20.72 9.44 -6.07
C ARG A 160 -19.98 10.59 -6.74
N MET A 161 -20.35 11.84 -6.49
CA MET A 161 -19.66 13.02 -7.02
C MET A 161 -18.20 13.08 -6.55
N GLY A 162 -17.95 12.93 -5.24
CA GLY A 162 -16.59 12.90 -4.71
C GLY A 162 -15.70 11.84 -5.39
N ARG A 163 -16.26 10.65 -5.62
CA ARG A 163 -15.58 9.54 -6.32
C ARG A 163 -15.27 9.83 -7.78
N ILE A 164 -16.20 10.46 -8.49
CA ILE A 164 -15.99 10.88 -9.89
C ILE A 164 -14.86 11.89 -9.97
N GLY A 165 -14.86 12.91 -9.09
CA GLY A 165 -13.82 13.93 -9.01
C GLY A 165 -12.45 13.33 -8.69
N CYS A 166 -12.37 12.47 -7.68
CA CYS A 166 -11.17 11.71 -7.33
C CYS A 166 -10.63 10.94 -8.54
N ARG A 167 -11.45 10.06 -9.14
CA ARG A 167 -11.05 9.25 -10.30
C ARG A 167 -10.51 10.10 -11.44
N ARG A 168 -11.19 11.20 -11.79
CA ARG A 168 -10.75 12.09 -12.87
C ARG A 168 -9.44 12.80 -12.53
N SER A 169 -9.25 13.19 -11.28
CA SER A 169 -8.02 13.86 -10.81
C SER A 169 -6.80 12.94 -10.93
N HIS A 170 -6.90 11.68 -10.52
CA HIS A 170 -5.81 10.71 -10.70
C HIS A 170 -5.57 10.37 -12.19
N LEU A 171 -6.61 10.31 -13.03
CA LEU A 171 -6.46 10.18 -14.47
C LEU A 171 -5.77 11.39 -15.11
N ASN A 172 -5.95 12.60 -14.56
CA ASN A 172 -5.21 13.78 -15.00
C ASN A 172 -3.72 13.66 -14.69
N ALA A 173 -3.36 13.05 -13.55
CA ALA A 173 -1.96 12.80 -13.20
C ALA A 173 -1.31 11.83 -14.19
N ALA A 174 -1.97 10.69 -14.46
CA ALA A 174 -1.50 9.75 -15.48
C ALA A 174 -1.41 10.39 -16.88
N ARG A 175 -2.40 11.21 -17.25
CA ARG A 175 -2.37 11.98 -18.52
C ARG A 175 -1.17 12.92 -18.57
N LYS A 176 -0.85 13.65 -17.49
CA LYS A 176 0.29 14.56 -17.43
C LYS A 176 1.60 13.82 -17.64
N ILE A 177 1.80 12.67 -16.99
CA ILE A 177 2.97 11.81 -17.18
C ILE A 177 3.14 11.42 -18.66
N VAL A 178 2.07 10.94 -19.29
CA VAL A 178 2.12 10.51 -20.70
C VAL A 178 2.31 11.68 -21.65
N GLN A 179 1.62 12.79 -21.42
CA GLN A 179 1.62 13.96 -22.31
C GLN A 179 2.95 14.72 -22.28
N GLU A 180 3.57 14.84 -21.10
CA GLU A 180 4.87 15.49 -20.95
C GLU A 180 6.04 14.53 -21.23
N GLY A 181 5.77 13.24 -21.42
CA GLY A 181 6.80 12.24 -21.70
C GLY A 181 7.67 11.89 -20.50
N LEU A 182 7.19 12.13 -19.28
CA LEU A 182 7.94 11.87 -18.05
C LEU A 182 8.27 10.37 -17.94
N GLY A 183 9.49 10.05 -17.50
CA GLY A 183 9.92 8.69 -17.19
C GLY A 183 9.19 8.12 -15.97
N SER A 184 9.02 8.94 -14.93
CA SER A 184 8.26 8.59 -13.72
C SER A 184 7.73 9.83 -13.00
N ALA A 185 6.65 9.68 -12.25
CA ALA A 185 6.25 10.70 -11.28
C ALA A 185 5.71 10.06 -10.00
N LEU A 186 6.05 10.67 -8.86
CA LEU A 186 5.43 10.43 -7.56
C LEU A 186 4.20 11.33 -7.41
N ILE A 187 3.08 10.78 -7.00
CA ILE A 187 1.80 11.48 -6.85
C ILE A 187 1.38 11.41 -5.38
N PHE A 188 1.01 12.56 -4.81
CA PHE A 188 0.46 12.71 -3.46
C PHE A 188 -0.99 13.20 -3.50
N GLU A 189 -1.79 12.76 -2.53
CA GLU A 189 -3.05 13.41 -2.14
C GLU A 189 -2.76 14.60 -1.19
N ASP A 190 -3.66 15.60 -1.16
CA ASP A 190 -3.46 16.86 -0.41
C ASP A 190 -3.58 16.76 1.11
N ASP A 191 -4.08 15.64 1.62
CA ASP A 191 -4.15 15.30 3.04
C ASP A 191 -2.99 14.38 3.50
N ALA A 192 -2.06 14.05 2.61
CA ALA A 192 -0.92 13.20 2.92
C ALA A 192 0.04 13.80 3.96
N ASP A 193 0.65 12.93 4.77
CA ASP A 193 1.66 13.22 5.77
C ASP A 193 2.65 12.05 5.89
N TRP A 194 3.88 12.35 6.32
CA TRP A 194 4.99 11.39 6.31
C TRP A 194 5.94 11.62 7.48
N ASP A 195 6.84 10.66 7.69
CA ASP A 195 7.90 10.78 8.70
C ASP A 195 8.97 11.78 8.22
N ILE A 196 9.51 12.61 9.11
CA ILE A 196 10.61 13.53 8.79
C ILE A 196 11.82 12.83 8.11
N ASN A 197 11.97 11.52 8.31
CA ASN A 197 13.00 10.68 7.71
C ASN A 197 12.63 10.10 6.33
N LEU A 198 11.62 10.64 5.62
CA LEU A 198 11.11 10.12 4.36
C LEU A 198 12.20 9.81 3.33
N LYS A 199 13.22 10.67 3.19
CA LYS A 199 14.34 10.41 2.27
C LYS A 199 15.07 9.11 2.60
N ALA A 200 15.44 8.91 3.87
CA ALA A 200 16.11 7.69 4.33
C ALA A 200 15.22 6.44 4.15
N GLN A 201 13.92 6.58 4.43
CA GLN A 201 12.95 5.51 4.18
C GLN A 201 12.88 5.14 2.69
N LEU A 202 12.91 6.14 1.81
CA LEU A 202 12.92 5.94 0.36
C LEU A 202 14.25 5.36 -0.16
N GLU A 203 15.39 5.65 0.49
CA GLU A 203 16.67 4.97 0.18
C GLU A 203 16.54 3.46 0.43
N HIS A 204 15.96 3.08 1.58
CA HIS A 204 15.71 1.67 1.88
C HIS A 204 14.67 1.05 0.95
N PHE A 205 13.63 1.80 0.56
CA PHE A 205 12.66 1.36 -0.43
C PHE A 205 13.31 1.08 -1.79
N ALA A 206 14.13 2.01 -2.28
CA ALA A 206 14.86 1.86 -3.54
C ALA A 206 15.77 0.63 -3.52
N GLU A 207 16.49 0.42 -2.43
CA GLU A 207 17.34 -0.76 -2.26
C GLU A 207 16.53 -2.05 -2.26
N GLY A 208 15.47 -2.12 -1.43
CA GLY A 208 14.61 -3.30 -1.36
C GLY A 208 13.95 -3.63 -2.70
N ARG A 209 13.50 -2.60 -3.44
CA ARG A 209 12.98 -2.77 -4.80
C ARG A 209 14.05 -3.44 -5.67
N ARG A 210 15.26 -2.87 -5.78
CA ARG A 210 16.30 -3.40 -6.68
C ARG A 210 16.68 -4.85 -6.36
N GLN A 211 16.74 -5.22 -5.08
CA GLN A 211 17.00 -6.59 -4.66
C GLN A 211 15.87 -7.56 -5.04
N LEU A 212 14.61 -7.12 -4.95
CA LEU A 212 13.47 -7.90 -5.41
C LEU A 212 13.48 -8.07 -6.94
N ALA A 213 13.86 -7.06 -7.71
CA ALA A 213 13.98 -7.19 -9.17
C ALA A 213 15.05 -8.24 -9.56
N ALA A 214 16.25 -8.16 -8.98
CA ALA A 214 17.36 -9.06 -9.27
C ALA A 214 17.07 -10.53 -8.92
N SER A 215 16.23 -10.78 -7.91
CA SER A 215 15.89 -12.13 -7.46
C SER A 215 14.77 -12.81 -8.26
N THR A 216 13.96 -12.07 -9.03
CA THR A 216 12.87 -12.66 -9.84
C THR A 216 13.48 -13.47 -10.97
N GLU A 217 14.51 -12.90 -11.57
CA GLU A 217 15.12 -13.37 -12.81
C GLU A 217 16.25 -14.37 -12.54
N ALA A 218 16.83 -14.39 -11.34
CA ALA A 218 17.75 -15.44 -10.92
C ALA A 218 17.08 -16.82 -10.79
N ASN A 219 15.76 -16.87 -10.64
CA ASN A 219 15.00 -18.13 -10.62
C ASN A 219 14.61 -18.59 -12.04
N ASP A 220 14.52 -17.68 -13.01
CA ASP A 220 14.13 -17.96 -14.41
C ASP A 220 15.31 -17.94 -15.41
N ALA A 221 16.48 -17.44 -15.02
CA ALA A 221 17.59 -17.22 -15.94
C ALA A 221 18.93 -17.79 -15.43
N THR A 222 19.82 -18.10 -16.37
CA THR A 222 21.21 -18.50 -16.06
C THR A 222 21.94 -17.37 -15.34
N MET A 223 22.92 -17.69 -14.49
CA MET A 223 23.72 -16.75 -13.69
C MET A 223 24.16 -15.47 -14.45
N GLY A 224 24.45 -15.58 -15.75
CA GLY A 224 24.84 -14.45 -16.59
C GLY A 224 23.75 -13.41 -16.84
N ALA A 225 22.48 -13.81 -16.91
CA ALA A 225 21.35 -12.89 -17.09
C ALA A 225 21.05 -12.09 -15.81
N ALA A 226 21.12 -12.74 -14.64
CA ALA A 226 21.01 -12.07 -13.35
C ALA A 226 22.13 -11.03 -13.13
N ILE A 227 23.36 -11.34 -13.56
CA ILE A 227 24.49 -10.39 -13.53
C ILE A 227 24.24 -9.23 -14.51
N ALA A 228 23.84 -9.53 -15.75
CA ALA A 228 23.57 -8.50 -16.75
C ALA A 228 22.44 -7.55 -16.31
N GLN A 229 21.43 -8.06 -15.61
CA GLN A 229 20.35 -7.24 -15.07
C GLN A 229 20.76 -6.47 -13.82
N GLY A 230 21.52 -7.07 -12.90
CA GLY A 230 22.12 -6.32 -11.79
C GLY A 230 22.97 -5.14 -12.27
N LEU A 231 23.66 -5.30 -13.41
CA LEU A 231 24.36 -4.22 -14.09
C LEU A 231 23.42 -3.23 -14.79
N ARG A 232 22.26 -3.65 -15.31
CA ARG A 232 21.22 -2.76 -15.87
C ARG A 232 20.53 -1.93 -14.80
N GLU A 233 20.16 -2.53 -13.68
CA GLU A 233 19.55 -1.82 -12.54
C GLU A 233 20.56 -0.86 -11.91
N ARG A 234 21.85 -1.22 -11.86
CA ARG A 234 22.93 -0.30 -11.44
C ARG A 234 23.26 0.80 -12.46
N SER A 235 22.95 0.59 -13.73
CA SER A 235 23.13 1.59 -14.79
C SER A 235 21.84 2.35 -15.11
N SER A 236 20.73 2.01 -14.45
CA SER A 236 19.51 2.80 -14.47
C SER A 236 19.79 4.17 -13.85
N GLY A 237 19.33 5.23 -14.51
CA GLY A 237 19.35 6.58 -13.92
C GLY A 237 18.30 6.75 -12.80
N SER A 238 17.39 5.78 -12.64
CA SER A 238 16.36 5.77 -11.62
C SER A 238 16.83 4.98 -10.39
N PRO A 239 16.73 5.53 -9.18
CA PRO A 239 17.11 4.80 -7.99
C PRO A 239 16.15 3.66 -7.67
N TYR A 240 14.92 3.74 -8.14
CA TYR A 240 13.95 2.66 -7.99
C TYR A 240 14.11 1.58 -9.06
N GLY A 241 15.04 1.75 -10.00
CA GLY A 241 15.14 1.01 -11.25
C GLY A 241 14.04 1.38 -12.25
N ASP A 242 13.96 0.66 -13.37
CA ASP A 242 13.04 0.98 -14.48
C ASP A 242 11.97 -0.09 -14.73
N ASP A 243 12.06 -1.24 -14.06
CA ASP A 243 11.26 -2.42 -14.32
C ASP A 243 10.03 -2.53 -13.36
N TRP A 244 9.27 -1.45 -13.28
CA TRP A 244 8.05 -1.33 -12.49
C TRP A 244 7.03 -0.41 -13.18
N ASP A 245 5.74 -0.64 -12.92
CA ASP A 245 4.64 0.20 -13.40
C ASP A 245 4.14 1.13 -12.29
N MET A 246 4.05 0.62 -11.06
CA MET A 246 3.59 1.37 -9.89
C MET A 246 4.44 1.09 -8.64
N LEU A 247 4.66 2.14 -7.84
CA LEU A 247 5.17 2.02 -6.48
C LEU A 247 4.10 2.52 -5.50
N TRP A 248 3.68 1.69 -4.55
CA TRP A 248 2.63 2.00 -3.59
C TRP A 248 3.27 2.38 -2.24
N LEU A 249 3.41 3.68 -1.98
CA LEU A 249 4.17 4.23 -0.86
C LEU A 249 3.28 4.65 0.32
N GLY A 250 2.02 4.99 0.04
CA GLY A 250 0.98 5.32 1.00
C GLY A 250 -0.35 4.71 0.64
N HIS A 251 -0.96 4.00 1.59
CA HIS A 251 -2.14 3.17 1.39
C HIS A 251 -2.89 2.94 2.70
N CYS A 252 -4.14 2.47 2.62
CA CYS A 252 -4.89 1.99 3.77
C CYS A 252 -4.76 0.48 4.01
N GLY A 253 -4.07 -0.23 3.11
CA GLY A 253 -3.76 -1.64 3.21
C GLY A 253 -3.16 -2.13 1.89
N LEU A 254 -2.27 -3.11 1.97
CA LEU A 254 -1.49 -3.59 0.84
C LEU A 254 -1.12 -5.05 1.07
N SER A 255 -1.37 -5.89 0.08
CA SER A 255 -1.07 -7.33 0.14
C SER A 255 0.10 -7.68 -0.79
N PRO A 256 1.00 -8.57 -0.38
CA PRO A 256 2.01 -9.11 -1.28
C PRO A 256 1.40 -10.12 -2.25
N ARG A 257 2.10 -10.47 -3.33
CA ARG A 257 1.70 -11.65 -4.13
C ARG A 257 1.81 -12.92 -3.29
N ASP A 258 0.80 -13.77 -3.37
CA ASP A 258 0.75 -15.02 -2.60
C ASP A 258 1.83 -16.00 -3.08
N GLU A 259 2.09 -16.03 -4.39
CA GLU A 259 3.10 -16.90 -4.99
C GLU A 259 4.54 -16.39 -4.78
N ASP A 260 4.71 -15.09 -4.55
CA ASP A 260 6.01 -14.49 -4.29
C ASP A 260 6.28 -14.38 -2.78
N LYS A 261 7.19 -15.21 -2.29
CA LYS A 261 7.60 -15.22 -0.87
C LYS A 261 8.79 -14.29 -0.56
N ARG A 262 9.31 -13.56 -1.54
CA ARG A 262 10.49 -12.70 -1.35
C ARG A 262 10.08 -11.43 -0.64
N ARG A 263 10.86 -11.07 0.39
CA ARG A 263 10.69 -9.84 1.16
C ARG A 263 12.05 -9.20 1.36
N PHE A 264 12.13 -7.90 1.19
CA PHE A 264 13.23 -7.13 1.74
C PHE A 264 12.80 -6.61 3.11
N VAL A 265 13.48 -7.04 4.17
CA VAL A 265 13.07 -6.81 5.56
C VAL A 265 14.06 -5.86 6.23
N ILE A 266 13.52 -4.83 6.87
CA ILE A 266 14.24 -3.85 7.65
C ILE A 266 13.78 -4.04 9.09
N SER A 267 14.56 -4.79 9.86
CA SER A 267 14.32 -4.99 11.30
C SER A 267 14.78 -3.76 12.10
N ASN A 268 14.14 -3.51 13.23
CA ASN A 268 14.45 -2.38 14.13
C ASN A 268 14.45 -1.01 13.40
N ASP A 269 13.52 -0.82 12.45
CA ASP A 269 13.28 0.47 11.81
C ASP A 269 12.71 1.46 12.84
N ALA A 270 13.57 2.36 13.32
CA ALA A 270 13.24 3.37 14.31
C ALA A 270 12.10 4.32 13.89
N THR A 271 11.72 4.34 12.60
CA THR A 271 10.63 5.17 12.06
C THR A 271 9.29 4.46 11.99
N VAL A 272 9.26 3.14 12.23
CA VAL A 272 8.02 2.36 12.29
C VAL A 272 7.43 2.49 13.69
N PRO A 273 6.17 2.90 13.87
CA PRO A 273 5.54 2.92 15.19
C PRO A 273 5.15 1.50 15.66
N PRO A 274 4.90 1.30 16.96
CA PRO A 274 4.43 0.02 17.52
C PRO A 274 3.00 -0.29 17.03
N PHE A 275 2.55 -1.53 17.24
CA PHE A 275 1.28 -2.01 16.68
C PHE A 275 0.06 -1.18 17.11
N ALA A 276 0.06 -0.65 18.33
CA ALA A 276 -1.04 0.16 18.87
C ALA A 276 -1.34 1.42 18.03
N HIS A 277 -0.35 1.91 17.28
CA HIS A 277 -0.44 3.13 16.48
C HIS A 277 -0.49 2.84 14.97
N ARG A 278 -0.68 1.56 14.60
CA ARG A 278 -0.89 1.13 13.22
C ARG A 278 -2.38 0.95 12.96
N PHE A 279 -2.83 1.43 11.81
CA PHE A 279 -4.21 1.26 11.38
C PHE A 279 -4.27 0.99 9.88
N ASN A 280 -4.98 -0.07 9.50
CA ASN A 280 -5.21 -0.46 8.11
C ASN A 280 -6.65 -0.97 7.97
N VAL A 281 -7.30 -0.62 6.85
CA VAL A 281 -8.71 -0.95 6.58
C VAL A 281 -8.86 -2.19 5.69
N ALA A 282 -7.79 -2.62 5.03
CA ALA A 282 -7.74 -3.79 4.18
C ALA A 282 -6.68 -4.77 4.69
N PRO A 283 -6.72 -6.06 4.29
CA PRO A 283 -5.70 -7.03 4.67
C PRO A 283 -4.28 -6.53 4.36
N THR A 284 -3.40 -6.72 5.32
CA THR A 284 -1.97 -6.43 5.25
C THR A 284 -1.20 -7.75 5.25
N PRO A 285 0.12 -7.74 4.97
CA PRO A 285 0.91 -8.95 5.05
C PRO A 285 0.81 -9.56 6.45
N ARG A 286 0.32 -10.80 6.56
CA ARG A 286 0.18 -11.54 7.84
C ARG A 286 1.48 -12.24 8.29
N ASP A 287 2.59 -11.91 7.63
CA ASP A 287 3.90 -12.53 7.84
C ASP A 287 4.73 -11.75 8.88
N ILE A 288 6.05 -11.70 8.70
CA ILE A 288 7.08 -11.28 9.67
C ILE A 288 6.74 -9.97 10.40
N VAL A 289 6.05 -9.03 9.75
CA VAL A 289 5.76 -7.69 10.30
C VAL A 289 4.67 -7.69 11.37
N GLU A 290 3.80 -8.69 11.43
CA GLU A 290 2.84 -8.84 12.55
C GLU A 290 3.49 -9.49 13.79
N GLN A 291 4.71 -10.01 13.67
CA GLN A 291 5.41 -10.71 14.76
C GLN A 291 6.48 -9.86 15.45
N ASP A 292 7.03 -8.86 14.76
CA ASP A 292 8.07 -7.97 15.28
C ASP A 292 7.65 -6.50 15.18
N GLU A 293 7.64 -5.83 16.34
CA GLU A 293 7.46 -4.37 16.38
C GLU A 293 8.63 -3.70 15.63
N HIS A 294 8.41 -2.49 15.12
CA HIS A 294 9.44 -1.75 14.38
C HIS A 294 10.04 -2.44 13.15
N THR A 295 9.39 -3.44 12.55
CA THR A 295 9.85 -4.02 11.27
C THR A 295 9.12 -3.40 10.08
N ARG A 296 9.87 -3.09 9.01
CA ARG A 296 9.35 -2.69 7.71
C ARG A 296 9.70 -3.72 6.65
N MET A 297 8.80 -3.96 5.71
CA MET A 297 8.99 -4.88 4.59
C MET A 297 8.68 -4.21 3.27
N ILE A 298 9.45 -4.55 2.24
CA ILE A 298 9.20 -4.18 0.85
C ILE A 298 8.98 -5.45 0.04
N PHE A 299 8.02 -5.42 -0.88
CA PHE A 299 7.57 -6.61 -1.62
C PHE A 299 6.88 -6.25 -2.94
N GLU A 300 6.72 -7.24 -3.82
CA GLU A 300 5.84 -7.14 -4.98
C GLU A 300 4.38 -7.25 -4.54
N ALA A 301 3.58 -6.22 -4.85
CA ALA A 301 2.21 -6.08 -4.39
C ALA A 301 1.22 -6.76 -5.34
N SER A 302 0.21 -7.42 -4.78
CA SER A 302 -0.90 -8.05 -5.52
C SER A 302 -2.23 -7.31 -5.37
N SER A 303 -2.36 -6.45 -4.37
CA SER A 303 -3.58 -5.69 -4.12
C SER A 303 -3.27 -4.56 -3.15
N GLY A 304 -4.10 -3.52 -3.14
CA GLY A 304 -4.02 -2.41 -2.20
C GLY A 304 -5.29 -1.55 -2.20
N THR A 305 -5.36 -0.59 -1.28
CA THR A 305 -6.50 0.34 -1.16
C THR A 305 -5.98 1.70 -0.72
N CYS A 306 -6.62 2.79 -1.18
CA CYS A 306 -6.17 4.18 -1.02
C CYS A 306 -4.86 4.51 -1.77
N LEU A 307 -4.68 5.78 -2.15
CA LEU A 307 -3.55 6.25 -2.96
C LEU A 307 -2.88 7.50 -2.35
N PHE A 308 -2.79 7.57 -1.01
CA PHE A 308 -2.20 8.70 -0.27
C PHE A 308 -0.86 9.15 -0.87
N ALA A 309 -0.01 8.19 -1.25
CA ALA A 309 1.11 8.42 -2.14
C ALA A 309 1.43 7.19 -3.00
N TYR A 310 1.63 7.40 -4.29
CA TYR A 310 2.03 6.34 -5.22
C TYR A 310 2.82 6.92 -6.38
N ALA A 311 3.71 6.14 -6.98
CA ALA A 311 4.41 6.54 -8.19
C ALA A 311 3.94 5.72 -9.39
N LEU A 312 3.99 6.34 -10.57
CA LEU A 312 3.79 5.67 -11.85
C LEU A 312 5.01 5.87 -12.74
N SER A 313 5.42 4.80 -13.41
CA SER A 313 6.33 4.92 -14.56
C SER A 313 5.54 5.40 -15.78
N GLN A 314 6.24 5.83 -16.82
CA GLN A 314 5.60 6.20 -18.09
C GLN A 314 4.72 5.06 -18.63
N GLN A 315 5.17 3.82 -18.51
CA GLN A 315 4.42 2.64 -18.94
C GLN A 315 3.20 2.41 -18.05
N GLY A 316 3.36 2.50 -16.72
CA GLY A 316 2.26 2.36 -15.77
C GLY A 316 1.16 3.40 -16.00
N ALA A 317 1.54 4.65 -16.27
CA ALA A 317 0.58 5.72 -16.59
C ALA A 317 -0.21 5.44 -17.88
N ARG A 318 0.43 4.89 -18.92
CA ARG A 318 -0.27 4.46 -20.15
C ARG A 318 -1.27 3.32 -19.88
N LYS A 319 -0.87 2.32 -19.10
CA LYS A 319 -1.76 1.20 -18.71
C LYS A 319 -2.95 1.72 -17.90
N MET A 320 -2.71 2.63 -16.94
CA MET A 320 -3.78 3.28 -16.17
C MET A 320 -4.76 4.02 -17.08
N LEU A 321 -4.28 4.85 -18.01
CA LEU A 321 -5.15 5.56 -18.97
C LEU A 321 -5.91 4.59 -19.89
N TYR A 322 -5.29 3.49 -20.31
CA TYR A 322 -5.96 2.51 -21.15
C TYR A 322 -7.12 1.85 -20.40
N HIS A 323 -6.89 1.34 -19.19
CA HIS A 323 -7.90 0.57 -18.46
C HIS A 323 -8.99 1.43 -17.80
N LEU A 324 -8.63 2.57 -17.22
CA LEU A 324 -9.60 3.49 -16.62
C LEU A 324 -10.15 4.52 -17.61
N GLY A 325 -9.41 4.90 -18.64
CA GLY A 325 -9.85 5.92 -19.61
C GLY A 325 -10.56 5.35 -20.83
N LEU A 326 -10.00 4.30 -21.47
CA LEU A 326 -10.45 3.83 -22.79
C LEU A 326 -11.28 2.54 -22.73
N HIS A 327 -10.87 1.58 -21.89
CA HIS A 327 -11.60 0.33 -21.68
C HIS A 327 -12.93 0.57 -20.93
N GLY A 328 -13.10 1.76 -20.34
CA GLY A 328 -14.38 2.22 -19.81
C GLY A 328 -14.82 1.46 -18.57
N GLU A 329 -13.88 1.02 -17.73
CA GLU A 329 -14.27 0.31 -16.51
C GLU A 329 -14.76 1.28 -15.44
N ALA A 330 -16.00 1.04 -15.04
CA ALA A 330 -16.73 1.80 -14.05
C ALA A 330 -16.33 1.32 -12.65
N THR A 331 -15.16 1.77 -12.20
CA THR A 331 -14.61 1.40 -10.90
C THR A 331 -13.78 2.55 -10.30
N MET A 332 -13.52 2.45 -9.01
CA MET A 332 -12.65 3.36 -8.28
C MET A 332 -11.20 3.19 -8.74
N VAL A 333 -10.44 4.28 -8.66
CA VAL A 333 -9.07 4.31 -9.15
C VAL A 333 -8.21 3.28 -8.43
N ASP A 334 -8.23 3.25 -7.10
CA ASP A 334 -7.47 2.33 -6.27
C ASP A 334 -7.86 0.86 -6.51
N THR A 335 -9.16 0.59 -6.65
CA THR A 335 -9.70 -0.73 -6.97
C THR A 335 -9.14 -1.25 -8.28
N LYS A 336 -9.11 -0.40 -9.32
CA LYS A 336 -8.54 -0.81 -10.61
C LYS A 336 -7.03 -0.98 -10.54
N MET A 337 -6.32 -0.10 -9.83
CA MET A 337 -4.88 -0.26 -9.62
C MET A 337 -4.60 -1.60 -8.93
N ALA A 338 -5.31 -1.92 -7.86
CA ALA A 338 -5.19 -3.20 -7.15
C ALA A 338 -5.47 -4.41 -8.05
N GLU A 339 -6.55 -4.36 -8.85
CA GLU A 339 -6.87 -5.41 -9.82
C GLU A 339 -5.74 -5.61 -10.84
N MET A 340 -5.18 -4.52 -11.36
CA MET A 340 -4.04 -4.58 -12.29
C MET A 340 -2.80 -5.16 -11.64
N CYS A 341 -2.48 -4.78 -10.39
CA CYS A 341 -1.36 -5.37 -9.63
C CYS A 341 -1.52 -6.89 -9.48
N GLY A 342 -2.73 -7.33 -9.12
CA GLY A 342 -3.00 -8.72 -8.75
C GLY A 342 -3.09 -9.67 -9.92
N ASN A 343 -3.60 -9.20 -11.07
CA ASN A 343 -3.84 -10.07 -12.21
C ASN A 343 -2.69 -10.01 -13.25
N PRO A 344 -1.94 -11.11 -13.46
CA PRO A 344 -0.81 -11.16 -14.40
C PRO A 344 -1.16 -10.79 -15.85
N GLN A 345 -2.43 -10.87 -16.25
CA GLN A 345 -2.88 -10.52 -17.60
C GLN A 345 -2.63 -9.05 -17.93
N TYR A 346 -2.68 -8.16 -16.94
CA TYR A 346 -2.41 -6.74 -17.11
C TYR A 346 -0.92 -6.44 -17.31
N LYS A 347 -0.04 -7.40 -16.98
CA LYS A 347 1.42 -7.21 -16.95
C LYS A 347 1.79 -5.92 -16.22
N PHE A 348 1.12 -5.63 -15.10
CA PHE A 348 1.25 -4.39 -14.35
C PHE A 348 2.05 -4.68 -13.07
N ARG A 349 3.33 -4.33 -13.07
CA ARG A 349 4.26 -4.68 -12.00
C ARG A 349 4.24 -3.63 -10.91
N SER A 350 3.88 -4.06 -9.71
CA SER A 350 3.69 -3.15 -8.59
C SER A 350 4.52 -3.58 -7.40
N PHE A 351 5.17 -2.62 -6.77
CA PHE A 351 5.92 -2.84 -5.53
C PHE A 351 5.37 -1.91 -4.46
N GLY A 352 5.42 -2.33 -3.21
CA GLY A 352 5.04 -1.47 -2.11
C GLY A 352 5.72 -1.86 -0.82
N VAL A 353 5.30 -1.20 0.25
CA VAL A 353 5.99 -1.20 1.53
C VAL A 353 5.00 -1.22 2.67
N PHE A 354 5.28 -2.04 3.68
CA PHE A 354 4.45 -2.16 4.87
C PHE A 354 5.32 -2.14 6.15
N PRO A 355 4.96 -1.36 7.18
CA PRO A 355 3.98 -0.27 7.15
C PRO A 355 4.35 0.78 6.08
N GLN A 356 3.36 1.56 5.65
CA GLN A 356 3.48 2.59 4.63
C GLN A 356 4.46 3.72 5.04
N LEU A 357 4.97 4.47 4.06
CA LEU A 357 5.83 5.64 4.28
C LEU A 357 5.02 6.94 4.40
N VAL A 358 3.81 6.94 3.83
CA VAL A 358 2.91 8.09 3.76
C VAL A 358 1.52 7.63 4.15
N ASP A 359 0.83 8.42 4.97
CA ASP A 359 -0.57 8.18 5.35
C ASP A 359 -1.37 9.49 5.29
N SER A 360 -2.69 9.41 5.38
CA SER A 360 -3.56 10.58 5.45
C SER A 360 -3.59 11.13 6.89
N MET A 361 -3.31 12.42 7.03
CA MET A 361 -3.43 13.13 8.30
C MET A 361 -4.89 13.14 8.76
N ARG A 362 -5.14 12.60 9.95
CA ARG A 362 -6.45 12.66 10.60
C ARG A 362 -6.52 13.92 11.45
N VAL A 363 -7.62 14.65 11.28
CA VAL A 363 -7.85 15.93 11.95
C VAL A 363 -9.18 15.88 12.69
N GLY A 364 -9.19 15.19 13.83
CA GLY A 364 -10.24 15.27 14.87
C GLY A 364 -11.69 15.40 14.37
N ALA A 365 -12.51 16.12 15.14
CA ALA A 365 -13.95 16.28 14.91
C ALA A 365 -14.31 17.33 13.82
N THR A 366 -13.50 17.46 12.77
CA THR A 366 -13.69 18.49 11.72
C THR A 366 -13.57 17.92 10.30
N ASN A 367 -14.15 18.64 9.35
CA ASN A 367 -14.34 18.33 7.92
C ASN A 367 -13.02 18.28 7.11
N GLU A 368 -11.88 18.13 7.78
CA GLU A 368 -10.56 18.35 7.21
C GLU A 368 -9.92 17.07 6.67
N GLU A 369 -10.53 15.89 6.90
CA GLU A 369 -9.94 14.59 6.55
C GLU A 369 -10.00 14.29 5.04
N SER A 370 -11.18 14.05 4.45
CA SER A 370 -11.28 13.69 3.02
C SER A 370 -12.54 14.24 2.37
N ASP A 371 -12.38 14.85 1.19
CA ASP A 371 -13.48 15.40 0.39
C ASP A 371 -14.17 14.33 -0.51
N ILE A 372 -13.70 13.07 -0.48
CA ILE A 372 -14.27 11.97 -1.28
C ILE A 372 -15.50 11.34 -0.64
N SER A 373 -15.50 11.25 0.68
CA SER A 373 -16.65 10.76 1.44
C SER A 373 -17.61 11.94 1.56
N GLY A 374 -18.81 11.85 0.98
CA GLY A 374 -19.85 12.89 1.05
C GLY A 374 -20.41 13.13 2.47
N LEU A 375 -19.59 12.93 3.50
CA LEU A 375 -19.83 13.25 4.88
C LEU A 375 -20.05 14.75 4.98
N ASP A 376 -21.25 15.11 5.43
CA ASP A 376 -21.49 16.46 5.91
C ASP A 376 -20.48 16.76 7.04
N PRO A 377 -19.83 17.92 7.02
CA PRO A 377 -19.18 18.51 8.16
C PRO A 377 -19.75 18.19 9.55
N GLY A 378 -21.07 18.33 9.68
CA GLY A 378 -21.79 18.09 10.94
C GLY A 378 -22.06 16.61 11.25
N LEU A 379 -21.73 15.71 10.31
CA LEU A 379 -21.96 14.26 10.40
C LEU A 379 -20.71 13.45 10.76
N VAL A 380 -19.52 14.07 10.81
CA VAL A 380 -18.37 13.48 11.49
C VAL A 380 -18.67 13.55 12.98
N GLY A 381 -19.41 12.56 13.48
CA GLY A 381 -19.69 12.42 14.90
C GLY A 381 -18.41 12.62 15.68
N LYS A 382 -18.48 13.40 16.77
CA LYS A 382 -17.32 13.73 17.63
C LYS A 382 -16.46 12.50 17.82
N ARG A 383 -15.39 12.35 17.04
CA ARG A 383 -14.43 11.29 17.28
C ARG A 383 -13.84 11.61 18.65
N PRO A 384 -13.72 10.62 19.55
CA PRO A 384 -13.35 10.86 20.95
C PRO A 384 -11.93 11.44 21.11
N ASN A 385 -11.16 11.56 20.03
CA ASN A 385 -9.82 12.12 20.05
C ASN A 385 -9.79 13.53 19.40
N PRO A 386 -9.63 14.62 20.18
CA PRO A 386 -9.51 15.98 19.67
C PRO A 386 -8.15 16.28 19.01
N HIS A 387 -7.21 15.32 19.03
CA HIS A 387 -5.84 15.54 18.55
C HIS A 387 -5.68 15.14 17.07
N ARG A 388 -4.83 15.91 16.37
CA ARG A 388 -4.36 15.58 15.01
C ARG A 388 -3.34 14.45 15.11
N TYR A 389 -3.41 13.48 14.21
CA TYR A 389 -2.46 12.37 14.16
C TYR A 389 -2.45 11.74 12.77
N THR A 390 -1.36 11.05 12.46
CA THR A 390 -1.17 10.29 11.23
C THR A 390 -0.80 8.88 11.61
N PHE A 391 -1.73 7.93 11.46
CA PHE A 391 -1.46 6.52 11.75
C PHE A 391 -0.26 6.02 10.95
N ASN A 392 0.40 4.97 11.47
CA ASN A 392 1.54 4.31 10.81
C ASN A 392 2.80 5.17 10.62
N ILE A 393 2.74 6.48 10.92
CA ILE A 393 3.87 7.41 10.91
C ILE A 393 4.32 7.66 12.36
N LYS A 394 5.63 7.69 12.64
CA LYS A 394 6.13 7.97 14.00
C LYS A 394 6.41 9.45 14.23
N HIS A 395 7.20 10.07 13.36
CA HIS A 395 7.57 11.49 13.46
C HIS A 395 6.90 12.29 12.34
N SER A 396 5.59 12.51 12.45
CA SER A 396 4.82 13.32 11.48
C SER A 396 5.49 14.66 11.21
N VAL A 397 5.77 14.96 9.95
CA VAL A 397 6.34 16.27 9.56
C VAL A 397 5.35 17.40 9.87
N ARG A 398 4.05 17.19 9.63
CA ARG A 398 3.03 18.22 9.88
C ARG A 398 2.87 18.52 11.37
N LEU A 399 2.95 17.52 12.25
CA LEU A 399 2.89 17.74 13.70
C LEU A 399 4.20 18.29 14.27
N ASN A 400 5.34 18.01 13.64
CA ASN A 400 6.63 18.55 14.02
C ASN A 400 6.96 19.90 13.35
N ALA A 401 6.07 20.48 12.54
CA ALA A 401 6.37 21.66 11.73
C ALA A 401 6.87 22.85 12.57
N GLU A 402 6.24 23.12 13.72
CA GLU A 402 6.67 24.19 14.63
C GLU A 402 8.09 23.95 15.15
N ARG A 403 8.38 22.74 15.63
CA ARG A 403 9.71 22.35 16.14
C ARG A 403 10.77 22.50 15.06
N LEU A 404 10.50 21.99 13.86
CA LEU A 404 11.42 22.04 12.73
C LEU A 404 11.70 23.48 12.26
N LEU A 405 10.70 24.37 12.31
CA LEU A 405 10.87 25.79 11.95
C LEU A 405 11.81 26.54 12.89
N VAL A 406 11.86 26.16 14.17
CA VAL A 406 12.75 26.77 15.16
C VAL A 406 14.07 25.99 15.36
N GLY A 407 14.29 24.94 14.55
CA GLY A 407 15.49 24.11 14.62
C GLY A 407 15.53 23.13 15.80
N GLU A 408 14.39 22.86 16.43
CA GLU A 408 14.25 21.83 17.46
C GLU A 408 14.22 20.43 16.85
N GLN A 409 14.60 19.44 17.67
CA GLN A 409 14.46 18.03 17.30
C GLN A 409 12.98 17.64 17.21
N ALA A 410 12.67 16.84 16.19
CA ALA A 410 11.37 16.22 16.05
C ALA A 410 11.13 15.20 17.16
N ILE A 411 9.88 15.09 17.59
CA ILE A 411 9.41 14.13 18.58
C ILE A 411 8.43 13.16 17.94
N SER A 412 8.28 11.99 18.56
CA SER A 412 7.23 11.05 18.19
C SER A 412 5.87 11.70 18.44
N GLN A 413 4.92 11.51 17.53
CA GLN A 413 3.53 11.90 17.79
C GLN A 413 2.83 10.99 18.81
N TRP A 414 3.46 9.88 19.17
CA TRP A 414 2.98 8.86 20.11
C TRP A 414 3.69 9.02 21.46
N PRO A 415 3.02 9.51 22.52
CA PRO A 415 3.66 9.84 23.79
C PRO A 415 4.26 8.66 24.55
N ASP A 416 3.77 7.44 24.30
CA ASP A 416 4.32 6.19 24.84
C ASP A 416 5.68 5.83 24.21
N GLU A 417 5.98 6.35 23.03
CA GLU A 417 7.29 6.21 22.38
C GLU A 417 8.32 7.24 22.86
N GLU A 418 7.89 8.33 23.51
CA GLU A 418 8.82 9.31 24.12
C GLU A 418 9.50 8.76 25.38
N LYS A 419 8.89 7.78 26.06
CA LYS A 419 9.37 7.24 27.35
C LYS A 419 10.51 6.23 27.26
N GLN A 420 10.99 5.88 26.07
CA GLN A 420 12.09 4.90 25.90
C GLN A 420 13.49 5.52 25.71
N LEU A 421 13.64 6.85 25.79
CA LEU A 421 14.96 7.49 25.73
C LEU A 421 15.47 8.01 27.07
N ASP A 422 14.77 7.75 28.18
CA ASP A 422 15.26 8.01 29.53
C ASP A 422 15.88 6.75 30.14
N GLY A 423 17.22 6.65 30.03
CA GLY A 423 18.04 5.72 30.81
C GLY A 423 18.76 4.65 29.98
N ASP A 424 19.95 5.00 29.46
CA ASP A 424 21.17 4.15 29.44
C ASP A 424 22.10 4.30 28.21
N VAL A 425 21.82 5.14 27.21
CA VAL A 425 22.69 5.22 26.00
C VAL A 425 23.40 6.57 25.79
N VAL A 426 23.08 7.62 26.56
CA VAL A 426 23.72 8.94 26.37
C VAL A 426 25.14 9.06 26.96
N THR A 427 25.64 8.04 27.68
CA THR A 427 26.99 8.10 28.31
C THR A 427 28.09 7.31 27.59
N GLN A 428 27.86 6.76 26.39
CA GLN A 428 28.92 5.97 25.70
C GLN A 428 29.30 6.38 24.27
N LEU A 429 28.78 7.50 23.73
CA LEU A 429 29.20 7.98 22.39
C LEU A 429 29.85 9.38 22.39
N LEU A 430 30.24 9.90 23.56
CA LEU A 430 31.06 11.13 23.67
C LEU A 430 32.33 10.95 24.52
N ALA A 431 32.82 9.72 24.66
CA ALA A 431 34.15 9.45 25.22
C ALA A 431 34.77 8.23 24.52
N GLY A 432 35.54 8.49 23.46
CA GLY A 432 36.27 7.48 22.68
C GLY A 432 36.79 8.04 21.38
#